data_AF-A0A401K4T8-F1
#
_entry.id   AF-A0A401K4T8-F1
#
_cell.length_a   1.000
_cell.length_b   1.000
_cell.length_c   1.000
_cell.angle_alpha   90.00
_cell.angle_beta   90.00
_cell.angle_gamma   90.00
#
_symmetry.space_group_name_H-M   'P 1'
#
loop_
_entity.id
_entity.type
_entity.pdbx_description
1 polymer ?
#
loop_
_entity_poly.entity_id
_entity_poly.type
_entity_poly.pdbx_seq_one_letter_code
_entity_poly.pdbx_strand_id
1 'polypeptide(L)'
;MPLPFTTSLQRAAAVAVVTSATVVFAGCASTGASRFDVDSFLTAPDTVLAEALVNKDFLHATELPGAECGALVKGHAGQVVPIQAPADPRLPEASARQPFVIQPPASENVWLLLRSPNGAQSCHGPLPAKAFMGLVQRASN
;
A
#
# COMPACT_ATOMS: atom_id res chain seq x y z
N MET A 1 -61.96 46.16 17.23
CA MET A 1 -63.05 45.66 16.36
C MET A 1 -63.42 46.82 15.45
N PRO A 2 -63.41 46.72 14.09
CA PRO A 2 -63.87 45.59 13.25
C PRO A 2 -62.86 45.14 12.14
N LEU A 3 -63.13 43.97 11.54
CA LEU A 3 -62.65 43.47 10.22
C LEU A 3 -63.83 43.65 9.19
N PRO A 4 -63.87 43.15 7.92
CA PRO A 4 -62.89 42.42 7.06
C PRO A 4 -62.96 42.76 5.52
N PHE A 5 -62.27 41.93 4.70
CA PHE A 5 -62.51 41.56 3.26
C PHE A 5 -61.94 42.49 2.15
N THR A 6 -61.34 42.05 1.04
CA THR A 6 -61.14 40.74 0.37
C THR A 6 -60.06 40.85 -0.73
N THR A 7 -59.27 39.78 -0.89
CA THR A 7 -58.64 39.21 -2.10
C THR A 7 -58.35 40.08 -3.33
N SER A 8 -57.09 40.05 -3.79
CA SER A 8 -56.81 39.74 -5.20
C SER A 8 -55.50 38.98 -5.32
N LEU A 9 -55.60 37.81 -5.94
CA LEU A 9 -54.54 36.86 -6.24
C LEU A 9 -54.03 37.22 -7.64
N GLN A 10 -52.80 37.75 -7.77
CA GLN A 10 -52.12 37.80 -9.07
C GLN A 10 -50.70 37.25 -8.96
N ARG A 11 -50.56 36.08 -9.58
CA ARG A 11 -49.32 35.43 -10.01
C ARG A 11 -48.42 36.40 -10.77
N ALA A 12 -47.12 36.38 -10.44
CA ALA A 12 -45.99 36.33 -11.38
C ALA A 12 -44.71 36.37 -10.53
N ALA A 13 -44.03 35.25 -10.31
CA ALA A 13 -42.94 34.80 -11.16
C ALA A 13 -41.90 35.90 -11.43
N ALA A 14 -40.91 35.99 -10.54
CA ALA A 14 -39.59 36.51 -10.88
C ALA A 14 -38.57 35.74 -10.05
N VAL A 15 -38.02 34.69 -10.67
CA VAL A 15 -36.84 33.97 -10.19
C VAL A 15 -35.67 34.96 -10.24
N ALA A 16 -35.28 35.49 -9.08
CA ALA A 16 -34.10 36.33 -8.94
C ALA A 16 -32.89 35.43 -8.63
N VAL A 17 -32.06 35.28 -9.65
CA VAL A 17 -30.71 34.70 -9.62
C VAL A 17 -29.84 35.49 -8.64
N VAL A 18 -29.19 34.80 -7.70
CA VAL A 18 -28.11 35.37 -6.87
C VAL A 18 -26.93 34.39 -6.84
N THR A 19 -26.01 34.65 -7.78
CA THR A 19 -24.54 34.67 -7.63
C THR A 19 -23.82 33.54 -6.88
N SER A 20 -23.21 32.67 -7.69
CA SER A 20 -21.77 32.35 -7.72
C SER A 20 -21.04 32.03 -6.40
N ALA A 21 -20.80 30.74 -6.20
CA ALA A 21 -19.53 30.23 -5.65
C ALA A 21 -19.25 28.84 -6.23
N THR A 22 -18.90 28.78 -7.52
CA THR A 22 -18.29 27.57 -8.09
C THR A 22 -16.85 27.52 -7.62
N VAL A 23 -16.59 26.79 -6.54
CA VAL A 23 -15.24 26.26 -6.26
C VAL A 23 -14.93 25.24 -7.35
N VAL A 24 -14.34 25.71 -8.44
CA VAL A 24 -13.73 24.85 -9.45
C VAL A 24 -12.38 24.45 -8.90
N PHE A 25 -12.32 23.32 -8.19
CA PHE A 25 -11.06 22.58 -8.07
C PHE A 25 -10.74 21.99 -9.44
N ALA A 26 -10.24 22.82 -10.35
CA ALA A 26 -9.55 22.37 -11.55
C ALA A 26 -8.14 21.93 -11.15
N GLY A 27 -8.07 20.87 -10.34
CA GLY A 27 -6.88 20.05 -10.31
C GLY A 27 -6.86 19.26 -11.60
N CYS A 28 -6.06 19.68 -12.58
CA CYS A 28 -5.53 18.74 -13.56
C CYS A 28 -4.67 17.73 -12.80
N ALA A 29 -5.31 16.76 -12.15
CA ALA A 29 -4.66 15.52 -11.82
C ALA A 29 -4.33 14.90 -13.17
N SER A 30 -3.08 15.07 -13.60
CA SER A 30 -2.50 14.20 -14.60
C SER A 30 -2.86 12.78 -14.18
N THR A 31 -3.57 12.05 -15.02
CA THR A 31 -3.78 10.61 -14.87
C THR A 31 -2.44 9.91 -15.09
N GLY A 32 -1.48 10.18 -14.21
CA GLY A 32 -0.30 9.36 -14.02
C GLY A 32 -0.73 8.27 -13.07
N ALA A 33 -0.58 7.01 -13.48
CA ALA A 33 -0.86 5.86 -12.63
C ALA A 33 -0.23 6.09 -11.24
N SER A 34 -1.05 6.18 -10.20
CA SER A 34 -0.57 6.28 -8.82
C SER A 34 0.35 5.10 -8.57
N ARG A 35 1.66 5.36 -8.45
CA ARG A 35 2.62 4.32 -8.07
C ARG A 35 2.30 3.89 -6.64
N PHE A 36 2.42 2.59 -6.38
CA PHE A 36 2.26 2.07 -5.04
C PHE A 36 3.30 2.69 -4.10
N ASP A 37 2.83 3.29 -3.00
CA ASP A 37 3.70 3.90 -1.99
C ASP A 37 4.17 2.84 -0.99
N VAL A 38 5.36 2.32 -1.22
CA VAL A 38 5.98 1.27 -0.41
C VAL A 38 6.24 1.74 1.02
N ASP A 39 6.69 2.98 1.20
CA ASP A 39 7.04 3.50 2.52
C ASP A 39 5.78 3.73 3.36
N SER A 40 4.75 4.32 2.76
CA SER A 40 3.45 4.48 3.42
C SER A 40 2.85 3.13 3.80
N PHE A 41 2.94 2.11 2.93
CA PHE A 41 2.45 0.77 3.24
C PHE A 41 3.21 0.15 4.42
N LEU A 42 4.55 0.13 4.39
CA LEU A 42 5.35 -0.51 5.44
C LEU A 42 5.27 0.18 6.80
N THR A 43 4.97 1.49 6.81
CA THR A 43 4.89 2.29 8.05
C THR A 43 3.48 2.45 8.59
N ALA A 44 2.45 2.01 7.85
CA ALA A 44 1.08 2.06 8.30
C ALA A 44 0.89 1.18 9.56
N PRO A 45 0.13 1.66 10.56
CA PRO A 45 0.03 0.99 11.87
C PRO A 45 -0.73 -0.34 11.81
N ASP A 46 -1.61 -0.49 10.83
CA ASP A 46 -2.44 -1.67 10.57
C ASP A 46 -1.77 -2.69 9.65
N THR A 47 -0.70 -2.30 8.94
CA THR A 47 0.01 -3.23 8.07
C THR A 47 0.73 -4.31 8.88
N VAL A 48 0.47 -5.56 8.49
CA VAL A 48 1.10 -6.75 9.08
C VAL A 48 1.96 -7.49 8.06
N LEU A 49 2.92 -8.29 8.55
CA LEU A 49 3.81 -9.06 7.67
C LEU A 49 3.01 -9.96 6.71
N ALA A 50 1.93 -10.59 7.17
CA ALA A 50 1.12 -11.48 6.35
C ALA A 50 0.58 -10.78 5.09
N GLU A 51 0.13 -9.53 5.24
CA GLU A 51 -0.33 -8.70 4.13
C GLU A 51 0.80 -8.36 3.17
N ALA A 52 1.97 -7.95 3.67
CA ALA A 52 3.12 -7.64 2.82
C ALA A 52 3.56 -8.84 1.97
N LEU A 53 3.42 -10.07 2.48
CA LEU A 53 3.77 -11.30 1.77
C LEU A 53 2.79 -11.65 0.63
N VAL A 54 1.59 -11.08 0.61
CA VAL A 54 0.55 -11.44 -0.38
C VAL A 54 -0.02 -10.25 -1.15
N ASN A 55 0.28 -9.02 -0.73
CA ASN A 55 -0.16 -7.80 -1.38
C ASN A 55 0.50 -7.69 -2.76
N LYS A 56 -0.31 -7.85 -3.81
CA LYS A 56 0.17 -7.88 -5.20
C LYS A 56 0.81 -6.57 -5.63
N ASP A 57 0.28 -5.43 -5.18
CA ASP A 57 0.79 -4.12 -5.56
C ASP A 57 2.16 -3.85 -4.91
N PHE A 58 2.31 -4.19 -3.62
CA PHE A 58 3.61 -4.15 -2.93
C PHE A 58 4.62 -5.07 -3.61
N LEU A 59 4.26 -6.34 -3.84
CA LEU A 59 5.17 -7.32 -4.44
C LEU A 59 5.59 -6.90 -5.85
N HIS A 60 4.65 -6.47 -6.69
CA HIS A 60 4.94 -6.00 -8.04
C HIS A 60 5.78 -4.71 -8.04
N ALA A 61 5.50 -3.77 -7.14
CA ALA A 61 6.23 -2.50 -7.06
C ALA A 61 7.68 -2.67 -6.58
N THR A 62 7.98 -3.77 -5.90
CA THR A 62 9.29 -4.02 -5.28
C THR A 62 10.07 -5.15 -5.95
N GLU A 63 9.47 -5.89 -6.89
CA GLU A 63 10.09 -7.04 -7.54
C GLU A 63 11.32 -6.65 -8.35
N LEU A 64 12.44 -7.33 -8.09
CA LEU A 64 13.65 -7.22 -8.89
C LEU A 64 13.59 -8.12 -10.13
N PRO A 65 14.22 -7.71 -11.24
CA PRO A 65 14.44 -8.60 -12.38
C PRO A 65 15.13 -9.91 -11.95
N GLY A 66 14.74 -11.04 -12.55
CA GLY A 66 15.23 -12.36 -12.11
C GLY A 66 16.76 -12.50 -12.10
N ALA A 67 17.47 -11.87 -13.05
CA ALA A 67 18.93 -11.86 -13.08
C ALA A 67 19.53 -11.11 -11.88
N GLU A 68 18.93 -9.97 -11.50
CA GLU A 68 19.34 -9.18 -10.33
C GLU A 68 19.03 -9.91 -9.02
N CYS A 69 17.86 -10.56 -8.92
CA CYS A 69 17.54 -11.42 -7.78
C CYS A 69 18.55 -12.56 -7.62
N GLY A 70 18.91 -13.24 -8.72
CA GLY A 70 19.93 -14.28 -8.71
C GLY A 70 21.31 -13.76 -8.27
N ALA A 71 21.72 -12.58 -8.75
CA ALA A 71 22.97 -11.94 -8.36
C ALA A 71 22.96 -11.54 -6.88
N LEU A 72 21.86 -10.97 -6.37
CA LEU A 72 21.68 -10.59 -4.98
C LEU A 72 21.81 -11.81 -4.05
N VAL A 73 21.06 -12.88 -4.33
CA VAL A 73 21.09 -14.11 -3.52
C VAL A 73 22.49 -14.73 -3.53
N LYS A 74 23.17 -14.75 -4.68
CA LYS A 74 24.54 -15.28 -4.78
C LYS A 74 25.56 -14.41 -4.04
N GLY A 75 25.49 -13.08 -4.18
CA GLY A 75 26.40 -12.13 -3.56
C GLY A 75 26.27 -12.07 -2.04
N HIS A 76 25.08 -12.36 -1.52
CA HIS A 76 24.75 -12.28 -0.09
C HIS A 76 24.34 -13.63 0.51
N ALA A 77 24.79 -14.76 -0.05
CA ALA A 77 24.34 -16.10 0.35
C ALA A 77 24.50 -16.39 1.86
N GLY A 78 25.55 -15.86 2.50
CA GLY A 78 25.77 -15.99 3.94
C GLY A 78 24.90 -15.08 4.83
N GLN A 79 24.06 -14.25 4.23
CA GLN A 79 23.20 -13.25 4.89
C GLN A 79 21.72 -13.48 4.59
N VAL A 80 21.37 -14.61 3.95
CA VAL A 80 19.98 -15.01 3.71
C VAL A 80 19.46 -15.68 4.99
N VAL A 81 18.56 -15.00 5.69
CA VAL A 81 18.01 -15.47 6.98
C VAL A 81 16.52 -15.79 6.80
N PRO A 82 16.05 -17.00 7.12
CA PRO A 82 14.61 -17.28 7.09
C PRO A 82 13.89 -16.42 8.13
N ILE A 83 12.71 -15.90 7.77
CA ILE A 83 11.80 -15.30 8.73
C ILE A 83 10.61 -16.22 8.94
N GLN A 84 10.05 -16.20 10.14
CA GLN A 84 8.87 -17.00 10.44
C GLN A 84 7.70 -16.48 9.59
N ALA A 85 7.12 -17.36 8.77
CA ALA A 85 5.94 -17.03 8.02
C ALA A 85 4.77 -16.82 9.02
N PRO A 86 4.08 -15.67 8.97
CA PRO A 86 2.98 -15.39 9.89
C PRO A 86 1.82 -16.34 9.59
N ALA A 87 1.27 -16.92 10.66
CA ALA A 87 0.05 -17.69 10.60
C ALA A 87 -1.15 -16.74 10.69
N ASP A 88 -1.73 -16.37 9.55
CA ASP A 88 -2.98 -15.61 9.49
C ASP A 88 -4.07 -16.48 8.83
N PRO A 89 -5.12 -16.87 9.58
CA PRO A 89 -6.25 -17.63 9.02
C PRO A 89 -6.96 -16.91 7.87
N ARG A 90 -6.85 -15.58 7.78
CA ARG A 90 -7.42 -14.78 6.70
C ARG A 90 -6.56 -14.78 5.43
N LEU A 91 -5.26 -15.06 5.57
CA LEU A 91 -4.26 -15.01 4.49
C LEU A 91 -3.42 -16.30 4.47
N PRO A 92 -4.02 -17.46 4.18
CA PRO A 92 -3.31 -18.74 4.20
C PRO A 92 -2.14 -18.80 3.21
N GLU A 93 -2.19 -18.02 2.13
CA GLU A 93 -1.12 -17.94 1.13
C GLU A 93 0.17 -17.34 1.69
N ALA A 94 0.10 -16.51 2.73
CA ALA A 94 1.29 -15.90 3.35
C ALA A 94 2.22 -16.97 3.95
N SER A 95 1.63 -18.04 4.49
CA SER A 95 2.36 -19.16 5.09
C SER A 95 3.07 -20.03 4.05
N ALA A 96 2.59 -20.05 2.80
CA ALA A 96 3.13 -20.89 1.74
C ALA A 96 4.38 -20.31 1.05
N ARG A 97 4.69 -19.02 1.25
CA ARG A 97 5.69 -18.27 0.45
C ARG A 97 7.14 -18.34 0.94
N GLN A 98 7.42 -19.13 1.99
CA GLN A 98 8.74 -19.30 2.63
C GLN A 98 9.61 -18.03 2.57
N PRO A 99 9.34 -17.05 3.44
CA PRO A 99 10.02 -15.76 3.37
C PRO A 99 11.42 -15.80 4.00
N PHE A 100 12.34 -15.05 3.41
CA PHE A 100 13.70 -14.81 3.88
C PHE A 100 14.03 -13.32 3.79
N VAL A 101 14.93 -12.86 4.65
CA VAL A 101 15.52 -11.52 4.59
C VAL A 101 16.97 -11.62 4.16
N ILE A 102 17.36 -10.71 3.27
CA ILE A 102 18.75 -10.44 2.94
C ILE A 102 19.06 -9.04 3.45
N GLN A 103 19.95 -8.95 4.43
CA GLN A 103 20.42 -7.67 4.96
C GLN A 103 21.94 -7.58 4.83
N PRO A 104 22.44 -6.83 3.83
CA PRO A 104 23.85 -6.53 3.73
C PRO A 104 24.36 -5.78 4.97
N PRO A 105 25.60 -6.02 5.43
CA PRO A 105 26.17 -5.34 6.58
C PRO A 105 26.18 -3.82 6.41
N ALA A 106 25.81 -3.08 7.46
CA ALA A 106 25.74 -1.62 7.47
C ALA A 106 24.77 -1.01 6.41
N SER A 107 23.85 -1.81 5.86
CA SER A 107 22.82 -1.33 4.94
C SER A 107 21.58 -0.85 5.70
N GLU A 108 21.10 0.34 5.33
CA GLU A 108 19.77 0.86 5.71
C GLU A 108 18.63 0.17 4.92
N ASN A 109 18.99 -0.71 3.99
CA ASN A 109 18.07 -1.45 3.14
C ASN A 109 18.13 -2.95 3.41
N VAL A 110 16.98 -3.59 3.27
CA VAL A 110 16.82 -5.05 3.25
C VAL A 110 16.12 -5.47 1.96
N TRP A 111 16.26 -6.75 1.63
CA TRP A 111 15.48 -7.39 0.57
C TRP A 111 14.71 -8.56 1.14
N LEU A 112 13.46 -8.67 0.70
CA LEU A 112 12.61 -9.82 0.96
C LEU A 112 12.79 -10.82 -0.17
N LEU A 113 13.25 -12.02 0.16
CA LEU A 113 13.29 -13.15 -0.74
C LEU A 113 12.09 -14.06 -0.43
N LEU A 114 11.25 -14.33 -1.43
CA LEU A 114 10.16 -15.29 -1.33
C LEU A 114 10.52 -16.53 -2.12
N ARG A 115 10.31 -17.71 -1.53
CA ARG A 115 10.50 -18.99 -2.21
C ARG A 115 9.19 -19.77 -2.21
N SER A 116 8.76 -20.13 -3.40
CA SER A 116 7.60 -21.01 -3.58
C SER A 116 8.00 -22.47 -3.38
N PRO A 117 7.08 -23.36 -2.98
CA PRO A 117 7.35 -24.79 -2.83
C PRO A 117 7.85 -25.49 -4.10
N ASN A 118 7.54 -24.93 -5.27
CA ASN A 118 8.01 -25.42 -6.58
C ASN A 118 9.45 -24.98 -6.93
N GLY A 119 10.14 -24.28 -6.03
CA GLY A 119 11.50 -23.78 -6.24
C GLY A 119 11.60 -22.44 -6.96
N ALA A 120 10.49 -21.84 -7.38
CA ALA A 120 10.50 -20.47 -7.89
C ALA A 120 10.85 -19.49 -6.77
N GLN A 121 11.61 -18.44 -7.10
CA GLN A 121 11.99 -17.40 -6.14
C GLN A 121 11.83 -16.01 -6.74
N SER A 122 11.48 -15.05 -5.89
CA SER A 122 11.42 -13.62 -6.22
C SER A 122 12.10 -12.81 -5.12
N CYS A 123 12.75 -11.71 -5.51
CA CYS A 123 13.39 -10.79 -4.58
C CYS A 123 12.67 -9.45 -4.65
N HIS A 124 12.45 -8.83 -3.50
CA HIS A 124 11.68 -7.61 -3.35
C HIS A 124 12.48 -6.57 -2.57
N GLY A 125 12.71 -5.39 -3.16
CA GLY A 125 13.42 -4.29 -2.53
C GLY A 125 14.17 -3.37 -3.52
N PRO A 126 15.03 -2.48 -3.03
CA PRO A 126 15.39 -2.29 -1.62
C PRO A 126 14.20 -1.81 -0.78
N LEU A 127 14.05 -2.36 0.42
CA LEU A 127 13.04 -1.95 1.40
C LEU A 127 13.70 -1.22 2.57
N PRO A 128 13.07 -0.20 3.18
CA PRO A 128 13.60 0.44 4.38
C PRO A 128 13.74 -0.58 5.52
N ALA A 129 14.99 -0.84 5.95
CA ALA A 129 15.30 -1.90 6.90
C ALA A 129 14.51 -1.75 8.20
N LYS A 130 14.47 -0.54 8.75
CA LYS A 130 13.75 -0.26 10.01
C LYS A 130 12.25 -0.57 9.91
N ALA A 131 11.60 -0.21 8.80
CA ALA A 131 10.16 -0.42 8.63
C ALA A 131 9.85 -1.90 8.43
N PHE A 132 10.54 -2.55 7.48
CA PHE A 132 10.30 -3.95 7.17
C PHE A 132 10.65 -4.88 8.35
N MET A 133 11.81 -4.70 8.99
CA MET A 133 12.19 -5.50 10.16
C MET A 133 11.27 -5.25 11.36
N GLY A 134 10.65 -4.06 11.45
CA GLY A 134 9.60 -3.79 12.41
C GLY A 134 8.36 -4.67 12.21
N LEU A 135 7.96 -4.96 10.97
CA LEU A 135 6.89 -5.92 10.66
C LEU A 135 7.28 -7.34 11.06
N VAL A 136 8.51 -7.74 10.73
CA VAL A 136 9.04 -9.08 11.06
C VAL A 136 9.05 -9.32 12.56
N GLN A 137 9.51 -8.32 13.33
CA GLN A 137 9.53 -8.42 14.79
C GLN A 137 8.12 -8.51 15.38
N ARG A 138 7.17 -7.70 14.88
CA ARG A 138 5.76 -7.76 15.35
C ARG A 138 5.11 -9.10 15.06
N ALA A 139 5.44 -9.73 13.94
CA ALA A 139 4.91 -11.04 13.57
C ALA A 139 5.50 -12.22 14.39
N SER A 140 6.62 -11.99 15.09
CA SER A 140 7.31 -12.98 15.91
C SER A 140 6.93 -12.95 17.40
N ASN A 141 6.17 -11.91 17.82
CA ASN A 141 5.69 -11.71 19.19
C ASN A 141 4.23 -12.15 19.32
#